data_AF-A0A7K4IDF1-F1
#
_entry.id   AF-A0A7K4IDF1-F1
#
_cell.length_a   1.000
_cell.length_b   1.000
_cell.length_c   1.000
_cell.angle_alpha   90.00
_cell.angle_beta   90.00
_cell.angle_gamma   90.00
#
_symmetry.space_group_name_H-M   'P 1'
#
loop_
_entity.id
_entity.type
_entity.pdbx_description
1 polymer ?
#
loop_
_entity_poly.entity_id
_entity_poly.type
_entity_poly.pdbx_seq_one_letter_code
_entity_poly.pdbx_strand_id
1 'polypeptide(L)'
;MPKTVRVAVYDERNYTLPSYVSAALVSVNGTVMAAFLSSRGFDVTLVDASDITSHVLSTARFDVLVLPDNLPRENITNQVKEFWIGGGGVLSVDSSIAYLGYAGMLPAESEGDDGYGVYWGYVISEVQQVAALHPTTKSYDIGDNLNSTQLDWATFYWTTLSGVADAAFMTKILYATGHTDWATGVAYDPSERGGKVVQLPGYGDSIAPDLADLIADSVTWLAPVPKARVVFDMSHQPRRSIDLWDELSAFPNSYTDLRNMLVSMRFTVDKLYPSSSGNLTQNNLAPYNILILVTPDYNYTPAETSAVSAWVNAGGSLWVFGENPGLSNFKMLDDQLNHMMQGMGVQIWLDGGSSTDVTYTAKSHIINENIGDLFSTAKGFLNLTGTAQALWYQGPDVIAAVNQVGKGRLFAFADINWAQDATIASSDNEDFARNVAGWLSAAESQILLFTDETYSVNKYRTPVALALNELKLNYQLVTVASTMNLTLVQDTYELVIVDSPSGTIHHTVLTSLATYVKGGGRLLMSYYRAYDVADHQLWPLLGFLPLTPFSTHDPFYMWDPNHPVFNHPVDYGATQFDSSNIYAVEGCMLHLFDNATLLQVTVLCPVRTSLSSPSELTIRHCTSAG
;
A
#
# COMPACT_ATOMS: atom_id res chain seq x y z
N MET A 1 5.80 -18.94 -2.45
CA MET A 1 4.82 -19.54 -3.38
C MET A 1 4.19 -18.41 -4.18
N PRO A 2 3.74 -18.62 -5.43
CA PRO A 2 2.98 -17.60 -6.17
C PRO A 2 1.75 -17.11 -5.40
N LYS A 3 1.36 -15.85 -5.56
CA LYS A 3 0.07 -15.34 -5.06
C LYS A 3 -1.03 -15.78 -6.02
N THR A 4 -1.97 -16.61 -5.56
CA THR A 4 -3.28 -16.71 -6.22
C THR A 4 -3.97 -15.35 -6.10
N VAL A 5 -4.24 -14.71 -7.23
CA VAL A 5 -5.00 -13.45 -7.29
C VAL A 5 -6.49 -13.79 -7.31
N ARG A 6 -7.25 -13.13 -6.44
CA ARG A 6 -8.68 -13.35 -6.24
C ARG A 6 -9.47 -12.26 -6.95
N VAL A 7 -10.42 -12.64 -7.79
CA VAL A 7 -11.07 -11.73 -8.73
C VAL A 7 -12.58 -11.79 -8.59
N ALA A 8 -13.19 -10.65 -8.31
CA ALA A 8 -14.62 -10.44 -8.51
C ALA A 8 -14.86 -10.04 -9.97
N VAL A 9 -15.80 -10.67 -10.67
CA VAL A 9 -16.23 -10.27 -12.02
C VAL A 9 -17.71 -9.90 -11.97
N TYR A 10 -18.03 -8.66 -12.35
CA TYR A 10 -19.38 -8.13 -12.24
C TYR A 10 -20.32 -8.69 -13.33
N ASP A 11 -21.43 -9.31 -12.91
CA ASP A 11 -22.32 -10.11 -13.77
C ASP A 11 -23.81 -9.70 -13.66
N GLU A 12 -24.07 -8.40 -13.55
CA GLU A 12 -25.42 -7.84 -13.72
C GLU A 12 -25.97 -8.15 -15.12
N ARG A 13 -27.26 -8.53 -15.18
CA ARG A 13 -27.99 -9.01 -16.36
C ARG A 13 -29.07 -8.05 -16.87
N ASN A 14 -29.34 -6.97 -16.14
CA ASN A 14 -30.26 -5.91 -16.54
C ASN A 14 -29.62 -5.03 -17.64
N TYR A 15 -30.30 -4.87 -18.78
CA TYR A 15 -29.85 -4.07 -19.93
C TYR A 15 -30.14 -2.56 -19.81
N THR A 16 -30.80 -2.13 -18.74
CA THR A 16 -31.10 -0.71 -18.51
C THR A 16 -29.80 0.02 -18.13
N LEU A 17 -29.46 1.11 -18.83
CA LEU A 17 -28.33 1.94 -18.45
C LEU A 17 -28.61 2.67 -17.11
N PRO A 18 -27.65 2.72 -16.17
CA PRO A 18 -27.81 3.49 -14.95
C PRO A 18 -28.04 4.98 -15.22
N SER A 19 -28.80 5.66 -14.36
CA SER A 19 -29.15 7.08 -14.57
C SER A 19 -27.99 8.07 -14.50
N TYR A 20 -26.78 7.62 -14.15
CA TYR A 20 -25.56 8.43 -14.13
C TYR A 20 -24.78 8.40 -15.46
N VAL A 21 -25.24 7.64 -16.46
CA VAL A 21 -24.49 7.37 -17.70
C VAL A 21 -25.10 8.09 -18.90
N SER A 22 -24.27 8.85 -19.60
CA SER A 22 -24.60 9.63 -20.80
C SER A 22 -24.59 8.79 -22.07
N ALA A 23 -23.68 7.81 -22.16
CA ALA A 23 -23.55 6.87 -23.29
C ALA A 23 -22.90 5.55 -22.86
N ALA A 24 -23.34 4.40 -23.41
CA ALA A 24 -22.72 3.08 -23.18
C ALA A 24 -23.23 2.03 -24.20
N LEU A 25 -22.44 0.97 -24.43
CA LEU A 25 -22.73 -0.14 -25.36
C LEU A 25 -22.60 -1.52 -24.66
N VAL A 26 -23.16 -1.66 -23.45
CA VAL A 26 -22.94 -2.79 -22.54
C VAL A 26 -23.32 -4.19 -23.05
N SER A 27 -22.48 -5.17 -22.74
CA SER A 27 -22.65 -6.61 -23.02
C SER A 27 -23.26 -7.41 -21.85
N VAL A 28 -23.31 -6.87 -20.63
CA VAL A 28 -24.05 -7.38 -19.44
C VAL A 28 -23.89 -8.89 -19.15
N ASN A 29 -22.68 -9.40 -19.34
CA ASN A 29 -22.37 -10.82 -19.16
C ASN A 29 -20.90 -11.03 -18.79
N GLY A 30 -20.60 -11.08 -17.50
CA GLY A 30 -19.26 -11.34 -16.99
C GLY A 30 -18.81 -12.81 -17.11
N THR A 31 -19.68 -13.72 -17.54
CA THR A 31 -19.39 -15.17 -17.55
C THR A 31 -18.22 -15.56 -18.46
N VAL A 32 -18.06 -14.92 -19.63
CA VAL A 32 -16.96 -15.23 -20.56
C VAL A 32 -15.63 -14.68 -20.03
N MET A 33 -15.61 -13.44 -19.54
CA MET A 33 -14.46 -12.88 -18.81
C MET A 33 -14.06 -13.76 -17.61
N ALA A 34 -15.01 -14.21 -16.80
CA ALA A 34 -14.72 -15.05 -15.63
C ALA A 34 -14.16 -16.43 -16.00
N ALA A 35 -14.71 -17.07 -17.04
CA ALA A 35 -14.18 -18.33 -17.57
C ALA A 35 -12.77 -18.16 -18.15
N PHE A 36 -12.52 -17.06 -18.86
CA PHE A 36 -11.18 -16.70 -19.36
C PHE A 36 -10.18 -16.53 -18.21
N LEU A 37 -10.49 -15.70 -17.21
CA LEU A 37 -9.60 -15.45 -16.07
C LEU A 37 -9.35 -16.71 -15.23
N SER A 38 -10.37 -17.57 -15.07
CA SER A 38 -10.21 -18.89 -14.45
C SER A 38 -9.23 -19.78 -15.24
N SER A 39 -9.29 -19.74 -16.58
CA SER A 39 -8.34 -20.49 -17.43
C SER A 39 -6.90 -19.99 -17.35
N ARG A 40 -6.68 -18.74 -16.89
CA ARG A 40 -5.36 -18.17 -16.58
C ARG A 40 -4.87 -18.48 -15.17
N GLY A 41 -5.64 -19.21 -14.36
CA GLY A 41 -5.26 -19.64 -13.01
C GLY A 41 -5.59 -18.64 -11.90
N PHE A 42 -6.43 -17.65 -12.16
CA PHE A 42 -6.98 -16.77 -11.12
C PHE A 42 -8.12 -17.46 -10.36
N ASP A 43 -8.31 -17.06 -9.10
CA ASP A 43 -9.44 -17.50 -8.27
C ASP A 43 -10.62 -16.55 -8.49
N VAL A 44 -11.63 -16.97 -9.27
CA VAL A 44 -12.65 -16.08 -9.82
C VAL A 44 -14.03 -16.34 -9.24
N THR A 45 -14.71 -15.28 -8.80
CA THR A 45 -16.11 -15.30 -8.37
C THR A 45 -16.90 -14.31 -9.21
N LEU A 46 -18.04 -14.74 -9.77
CA LEU A 46 -19.04 -13.83 -10.33
C LEU A 46 -19.78 -13.15 -9.17
N VAL A 47 -19.99 -11.84 -9.26
CA VAL A 47 -20.76 -11.06 -8.26
C VAL A 47 -21.81 -10.19 -8.95
N ASP A 48 -22.99 -10.08 -8.35
CA ASP A 48 -24.07 -9.21 -8.83
C ASP A 48 -24.33 -7.99 -7.90
N ALA A 49 -25.37 -7.21 -8.21
CA ALA A 49 -25.74 -6.06 -7.39
C ALA A 49 -26.31 -6.43 -6.01
N SER A 50 -26.86 -7.64 -5.83
CA SER A 50 -27.33 -8.16 -4.55
C SER A 50 -26.14 -8.61 -3.67
N ASP A 51 -25.13 -9.25 -4.26
CA ASP A 51 -23.87 -9.57 -3.56
C ASP A 51 -23.19 -8.30 -3.05
N ILE A 52 -23.03 -7.29 -3.92
CA ILE A 52 -22.34 -6.04 -3.56
C ILE A 52 -23.16 -5.22 -2.54
N THR A 53 -24.49 -5.20 -2.65
CA THR A 53 -25.37 -4.62 -1.60
C THR A 53 -25.25 -5.37 -0.27
N SER A 54 -24.92 -6.67 -0.30
CA SER A 54 -24.68 -7.51 0.88
C SER A 54 -23.23 -7.43 1.38
N HIS A 55 -22.46 -6.42 0.96
CA HIS A 55 -21.04 -6.20 1.30
C HIS A 55 -20.12 -7.41 1.03
N VAL A 56 -20.44 -8.20 -0.01
CA VAL A 56 -19.60 -9.33 -0.46
C VAL A 56 -18.26 -8.85 -1.04
N LEU A 57 -18.25 -7.67 -1.66
CA LEU A 57 -17.07 -7.06 -2.29
C LEU A 57 -16.22 -6.34 -1.25
N SER A 58 -15.14 -6.96 -0.79
CA SER A 58 -14.15 -6.36 0.11
C SER A 58 -12.72 -6.78 -0.27
N THR A 59 -11.70 -6.00 0.13
CA THR A 59 -10.29 -6.31 -0.20
C THR A 59 -9.79 -7.58 0.52
N ALA A 60 -10.38 -7.91 1.67
CA ALA A 60 -10.14 -9.18 2.37
C ALA A 60 -10.68 -10.39 1.60
N ARG A 61 -11.66 -10.24 0.70
CA ARG A 61 -12.18 -11.32 -0.14
C ARG A 61 -11.58 -11.32 -1.54
N PHE A 62 -11.43 -10.15 -2.16
CA PHE A 62 -10.95 -10.00 -3.54
C PHE A 62 -9.72 -9.09 -3.60
N ASP A 63 -8.86 -9.32 -4.60
CA ASP A 63 -7.74 -8.44 -4.94
C ASP A 63 -8.12 -7.47 -6.06
N VAL A 64 -8.94 -7.92 -7.01
CA VAL A 64 -9.35 -7.15 -8.19
C VAL A 64 -10.86 -7.28 -8.41
N LEU A 65 -11.52 -6.18 -8.77
CA LEU A 65 -12.83 -6.18 -9.41
C LEU A 65 -12.65 -5.97 -10.91
N VAL A 66 -13.37 -6.76 -11.71
CA VAL A 66 -13.50 -6.55 -13.16
C VAL A 66 -14.91 -6.06 -13.46
N LEU A 67 -14.99 -4.98 -14.22
CA LEU A 67 -16.19 -4.46 -14.88
C LEU A 67 -16.09 -4.83 -16.38
N PRO A 68 -16.64 -5.98 -16.79
CA PRO A 68 -16.44 -6.54 -18.13
C PRO A 68 -17.45 -5.93 -19.10
N ASP A 69 -17.29 -4.63 -19.43
CA ASP A 69 -18.26 -3.87 -20.24
C ASP A 69 -19.69 -3.98 -19.64
N ASN A 70 -19.76 -3.73 -18.33
CA ASN A 70 -20.95 -3.87 -17.51
C ASN A 70 -20.90 -2.86 -16.36
N LEU A 71 -21.97 -2.06 -16.22
CA LEU A 71 -21.99 -0.85 -15.39
C LEU A 71 -22.65 -1.09 -14.03
N PRO A 72 -21.99 -0.74 -12.90
CA PRO A 72 -22.57 -0.84 -11.57
C PRO A 72 -23.95 -0.19 -11.44
N ARG A 73 -24.88 -0.85 -10.75
CA ARG A 73 -26.20 -0.25 -10.43
C ARG A 73 -26.05 0.96 -9.52
N GLU A 74 -26.99 1.89 -9.64
CA GLU A 74 -27.09 3.12 -8.85
C GLU A 74 -27.10 2.86 -7.33
N ASN A 75 -27.59 1.70 -6.89
CA ASN A 75 -27.62 1.30 -5.48
C ASN A 75 -26.33 0.61 -4.97
N ILE A 76 -25.30 0.45 -5.81
CA ILE A 76 -24.00 -0.14 -5.44
C ILE A 76 -22.78 0.73 -5.81
N THR A 77 -22.99 1.92 -6.39
CA THR A 77 -21.91 2.80 -6.86
C THR A 77 -20.94 3.17 -5.75
N ASN A 78 -21.45 3.41 -4.54
CA ASN A 78 -20.68 3.70 -3.33
C ASN A 78 -19.88 2.48 -2.84
N GLN A 79 -20.45 1.27 -2.86
CA GLN A 79 -19.80 0.04 -2.43
C GLN A 79 -18.69 -0.41 -3.39
N VAL A 80 -18.86 -0.19 -4.69
CA VAL A 80 -17.78 -0.38 -5.68
C VAL A 80 -16.68 0.68 -5.50
N LYS A 81 -17.05 1.94 -5.20
CA LYS A 81 -16.09 2.99 -4.86
C LYS A 81 -15.35 2.68 -3.57
N GLU A 82 -16.02 2.13 -2.56
CA GLU A 82 -15.46 1.72 -1.27
C GLU A 82 -14.36 0.66 -1.43
N PHE A 83 -14.61 -0.37 -2.23
CA PHE A 83 -13.60 -1.38 -2.56
C PHE A 83 -12.36 -0.76 -3.20
N TRP A 84 -12.53 0.21 -4.11
CA TRP A 84 -11.41 0.92 -4.73
C TRP A 84 -10.68 1.85 -3.75
N ILE A 85 -11.37 2.75 -3.02
CA ILE A 85 -10.72 3.67 -2.06
C ILE A 85 -10.09 2.92 -0.88
N GLY A 86 -10.56 1.71 -0.57
CA GLY A 86 -9.94 0.76 0.36
C GLY A 86 -8.68 0.06 -0.16
N GLY A 87 -8.27 0.30 -1.41
CA GLY A 87 -7.03 -0.24 -2.01
C GLY A 87 -7.22 -1.43 -2.95
N GLY A 88 -8.46 -1.82 -3.27
CA GLY A 88 -8.76 -2.86 -4.28
C GLY A 88 -8.50 -2.39 -5.70
N GLY A 89 -7.98 -3.27 -6.56
CA GLY A 89 -7.70 -2.95 -7.96
C GLY A 89 -8.95 -3.03 -8.84
N VAL A 90 -9.10 -2.13 -9.81
CA VAL A 90 -10.25 -2.13 -10.76
C VAL A 90 -9.75 -2.31 -12.20
N LEU A 91 -10.24 -3.37 -12.87
CA LEU A 91 -10.16 -3.51 -14.32
C LEU A 91 -11.50 -3.08 -14.93
N SER A 92 -11.46 -2.09 -15.79
CA SER A 92 -12.59 -1.56 -16.53
C SER A 92 -12.43 -1.88 -18.01
N VAL A 93 -13.49 -2.35 -18.65
CA VAL A 93 -13.53 -2.66 -20.09
C VAL A 93 -14.59 -1.83 -20.78
N ASP A 94 -14.20 -1.18 -21.88
CA ASP A 94 -15.00 -0.36 -22.78
C ASP A 94 -16.00 0.57 -22.04
N SER A 95 -17.32 0.43 -22.24
CA SER A 95 -18.39 1.26 -21.63
C SER A 95 -18.24 1.49 -20.12
N SER A 96 -17.57 0.58 -19.41
CA SER A 96 -17.35 0.67 -17.96
C SER A 96 -16.55 1.92 -17.54
N ILE A 97 -15.86 2.56 -18.49
CA ILE A 97 -15.20 3.87 -18.35
C ILE A 97 -16.13 4.95 -17.77
N ALA A 98 -17.43 4.92 -18.10
CA ALA A 98 -18.42 5.87 -17.61
C ALA A 98 -18.55 5.83 -16.07
N TYR A 99 -18.39 4.64 -15.48
CA TYR A 99 -18.35 4.50 -14.02
C TYR A 99 -17.03 5.00 -13.42
N LEU A 100 -15.90 4.87 -14.10
CA LEU A 100 -14.61 5.41 -13.62
C LEU A 100 -14.63 6.95 -13.52
N GLY A 101 -15.25 7.62 -14.49
CA GLY A 101 -15.50 9.06 -14.45
C GLY A 101 -16.46 9.42 -13.30
N TYR A 102 -17.66 8.84 -13.32
CA TYR A 102 -18.71 9.12 -12.33
C TYR A 102 -18.26 8.92 -10.88
N ALA A 103 -17.50 7.86 -10.60
CA ALA A 103 -17.00 7.58 -9.25
C ALA A 103 -15.76 8.40 -8.84
N GLY A 104 -15.24 9.28 -9.69
CA GLY A 104 -14.03 10.07 -9.40
C GLY A 104 -12.74 9.25 -9.36
N MET A 105 -12.74 8.08 -10.01
CA MET A 105 -11.58 7.18 -10.11
C MET A 105 -10.60 7.64 -11.17
N LEU A 106 -11.11 8.00 -12.36
CA LEU A 106 -10.29 8.37 -13.51
C LEU A 106 -11.09 9.26 -14.48
N PRO A 107 -10.92 10.61 -14.46
CA PRO A 107 -10.15 11.41 -13.51
C PRO A 107 -10.91 11.72 -12.20
N ALA A 108 -10.25 12.40 -11.25
CA ALA A 108 -10.88 12.87 -10.00
C ALA A 108 -11.95 13.93 -10.29
N GLU A 109 -11.64 14.84 -11.22
CA GLU A 109 -12.40 16.02 -11.60
C GLU A 109 -13.71 15.72 -12.36
N SER A 110 -14.01 14.44 -12.58
CA SER A 110 -15.28 13.97 -13.12
C SER A 110 -16.27 13.51 -12.04
N GLU A 111 -15.91 13.49 -10.75
CA GLU A 111 -16.76 12.89 -9.71
C GLU A 111 -18.21 13.46 -9.69
N GLY A 112 -19.19 12.58 -9.88
CA GLY A 112 -20.61 12.90 -10.01
C GLY A 112 -21.14 13.01 -11.45
N ASP A 113 -20.27 12.99 -12.46
CA ASP A 113 -20.57 13.08 -13.90
C ASP A 113 -19.79 11.98 -14.65
N ASP A 114 -20.37 11.31 -15.66
CA ASP A 114 -19.64 10.22 -16.34
C ASP A 114 -18.47 10.71 -17.19
N GLY A 115 -18.36 12.02 -17.45
CA GLY A 115 -17.24 12.64 -18.16
C GLY A 115 -17.33 12.54 -19.70
N TYR A 116 -18.47 12.08 -20.21
CA TYR A 116 -18.67 11.83 -21.64
C TYR A 116 -18.62 13.12 -22.46
N GLY A 117 -17.84 13.10 -23.55
CA GLY A 117 -17.60 14.26 -24.42
C GLY A 117 -16.62 15.30 -23.86
N VAL A 118 -16.13 15.13 -22.62
CA VAL A 118 -15.12 15.99 -21.99
C VAL A 118 -13.81 15.23 -21.79
N TYR A 119 -13.86 14.13 -21.05
CA TYR A 119 -12.70 13.29 -20.74
C TYR A 119 -12.61 12.06 -21.64
N TRP A 120 -13.74 11.53 -22.11
CA TRP A 120 -13.77 10.34 -22.96
C TRP A 120 -14.89 10.38 -24.01
N GLY A 121 -14.82 9.47 -24.99
CA GLY A 121 -15.88 9.24 -25.97
C GLY A 121 -15.65 8.02 -26.86
N TYR A 122 -16.65 7.70 -27.68
CA TYR A 122 -16.62 6.59 -28.63
C TYR A 122 -15.89 6.94 -29.92
N VAL A 123 -14.98 6.06 -30.37
CA VAL A 123 -14.17 6.24 -31.59
C VAL A 123 -14.02 4.94 -32.36
N ILE A 124 -14.00 5.05 -33.70
CA ILE A 124 -13.92 3.89 -34.60
C ILE A 124 -12.46 3.56 -34.94
N SER A 125 -12.01 2.34 -34.62
CA SER A 125 -10.70 1.79 -35.02
C SER A 125 -10.67 0.25 -35.03
N GLU A 126 -10.04 -0.34 -36.06
CA GLU A 126 -9.80 -1.79 -36.16
C GLU A 126 -8.57 -2.27 -35.36
N VAL A 127 -7.65 -1.33 -35.04
CA VAL A 127 -6.31 -1.67 -34.53
C VAL A 127 -5.91 -0.73 -33.39
N GLN A 128 -5.51 -1.32 -32.27
CA GLN A 128 -4.95 -0.64 -31.10
C GLN A 128 -3.42 -0.77 -31.12
N GLN A 129 -2.68 0.26 -30.73
CA GLN A 129 -1.22 0.23 -30.74
C GLN A 129 -0.62 0.42 -29.35
N VAL A 130 0.36 -0.43 -28.99
CA VAL A 130 1.03 -0.42 -27.68
C VAL A 130 1.88 0.84 -27.52
N ALA A 131 1.56 1.62 -26.49
CA ALA A 131 2.07 2.98 -26.30
C ALA A 131 3.28 3.06 -25.35
N ALA A 132 3.40 2.14 -24.40
CA ALA A 132 4.42 2.17 -23.35
C ALA A 132 4.76 0.75 -22.83
N LEU A 133 6.00 0.57 -22.37
CA LEU A 133 6.38 -0.58 -21.54
C LEU A 133 5.84 -0.37 -20.11
N HIS A 134 4.98 -1.26 -19.68
CA HIS A 134 4.32 -1.24 -18.37
C HIS A 134 4.07 -2.69 -17.93
N PRO A 135 3.92 -3.03 -16.63
CA PRO A 135 3.67 -4.42 -16.22
C PRO A 135 2.38 -5.03 -16.79
N THR A 136 1.44 -4.21 -17.25
CA THR A 136 0.24 -4.65 -18.02
C THR A 136 0.57 -5.02 -19.46
N THR A 137 1.57 -4.39 -20.08
CA THR A 137 2.00 -4.60 -21.48
C THR A 137 3.29 -5.40 -21.61
N LYS A 138 3.81 -6.01 -20.52
CA LYS A 138 5.07 -6.78 -20.49
C LYS A 138 5.17 -7.94 -21.51
N SER A 139 4.05 -8.36 -22.09
CA SER A 139 3.95 -9.42 -23.10
C SER A 139 4.06 -8.89 -24.55
N TYR A 140 4.31 -7.57 -24.73
CA TYR A 140 4.30 -6.85 -26.01
C TYR A 140 5.47 -5.84 -26.09
N ASP A 141 5.95 -5.53 -27.29
CA ASP A 141 6.90 -4.42 -27.56
C ASP A 141 6.13 -3.10 -27.82
N ILE A 142 6.77 -1.93 -27.62
CA ILE A 142 6.16 -0.64 -27.99
C ILE A 142 5.98 -0.58 -29.52
N GLY A 143 4.78 -0.21 -29.96
CA GLY A 143 4.40 -0.14 -31.36
C GLY A 143 3.72 -1.41 -31.89
N ASP A 144 3.59 -2.47 -31.08
CA ASP A 144 2.80 -3.66 -31.46
C ASP A 144 1.33 -3.31 -31.72
N ASN A 145 0.76 -3.93 -32.74
CA ASN A 145 -0.63 -3.75 -33.17
C ASN A 145 -1.50 -4.88 -32.62
N LEU A 146 -2.48 -4.54 -31.79
CA LEU A 146 -3.49 -5.45 -31.24
C LEU A 146 -4.78 -5.29 -32.04
N ASN A 147 -5.21 -6.35 -32.71
CA ASN A 147 -6.32 -6.34 -33.65
C ASN A 147 -7.60 -6.82 -32.95
N SER A 148 -8.75 -6.26 -33.35
CA SER A 148 -10.06 -6.76 -32.94
C SER A 148 -11.02 -6.77 -34.13
N THR A 149 -12.04 -7.64 -34.05
CA THR A 149 -13.14 -7.70 -35.03
C THR A 149 -14.25 -6.68 -34.75
N GLN A 150 -14.18 -5.97 -33.63
CA GLN A 150 -15.06 -4.84 -33.32
C GLN A 150 -14.39 -3.50 -33.64
N LEU A 151 -15.20 -2.45 -33.75
CA LEU A 151 -14.79 -1.16 -34.32
C LEU A 151 -14.92 0.01 -33.35
N ASP A 152 -15.98 0.05 -32.55
CA ASP A 152 -16.36 1.24 -31.78
C ASP A 152 -15.90 1.08 -30.33
N TRP A 153 -15.06 1.99 -29.84
CA TRP A 153 -14.34 1.86 -28.58
C TRP A 153 -14.52 3.09 -27.70
N ALA A 154 -14.74 2.89 -26.41
CA ALA A 154 -14.78 3.94 -25.41
C ALA A 154 -13.36 4.33 -24.97
N THR A 155 -12.96 5.58 -25.22
CA THR A 155 -11.55 6.03 -25.13
C THR A 155 -11.40 7.36 -24.42
N PHE A 156 -10.34 7.51 -23.62
CA PHE A 156 -10.01 8.81 -23.02
C PHE A 156 -9.34 9.73 -24.04
N TYR A 157 -9.71 11.02 -24.04
CA TYR A 157 -8.99 12.07 -24.75
C TYR A 157 -7.71 12.41 -23.98
N TRP A 158 -6.57 11.90 -24.42
CA TRP A 158 -5.31 11.98 -23.70
C TRP A 158 -4.85 13.42 -23.45
N THR A 159 -5.11 14.34 -24.38
CA THR A 159 -4.80 15.76 -24.21
C THR A 159 -5.57 16.37 -23.03
N THR A 160 -6.84 16.00 -22.84
CA THR A 160 -7.61 16.42 -21.66
C THR A 160 -7.14 15.70 -20.40
N LEU A 161 -7.00 14.36 -20.46
CA LEU A 161 -6.66 13.54 -19.31
C LEU A 161 -5.25 13.84 -18.76
N SER A 162 -4.30 14.19 -19.62
CA SER A 162 -2.94 14.60 -19.21
C SER A 162 -2.86 15.99 -18.55
N GLY A 163 -3.98 16.74 -18.52
CA GLY A 163 -4.08 18.03 -17.84
C GLY A 163 -4.71 17.99 -16.44
N VAL A 164 -5.11 16.82 -15.95
CA VAL A 164 -5.75 16.65 -14.62
C VAL A 164 -4.72 16.54 -13.49
N ALA A 165 -5.12 16.78 -12.24
CA ALA A 165 -4.21 16.77 -11.10
C ALA A 165 -3.47 15.43 -10.92
N ASP A 166 -4.19 14.32 -11.10
CA ASP A 166 -3.70 12.95 -10.97
C ASP A 166 -2.87 12.46 -12.18
N ALA A 167 -2.67 13.28 -13.24
CA ALA A 167 -2.08 12.85 -14.51
C ALA A 167 -0.66 12.24 -14.38
N ALA A 168 0.13 12.66 -13.38
CA ALA A 168 1.46 12.14 -13.11
C ALA A 168 1.48 10.65 -12.71
N PHE A 169 0.34 10.09 -12.32
CA PHE A 169 0.16 8.68 -11.93
C PHE A 169 -0.47 7.83 -13.05
N MET A 170 -0.72 8.42 -14.22
CA MET A 170 -1.40 7.78 -15.35
C MET A 170 -0.41 7.43 -16.46
N THR A 171 -0.50 6.20 -16.98
CA THR A 171 0.25 5.72 -18.14
C THR A 171 -0.72 5.34 -19.25
N LYS A 172 -0.65 6.01 -20.39
CA LYS A 172 -1.28 5.53 -21.63
C LYS A 172 -0.56 4.25 -22.07
N ILE A 173 -1.28 3.15 -22.10
CA ILE A 173 -0.75 1.83 -22.48
C ILE A 173 -1.17 1.41 -23.88
N LEU A 174 -2.33 1.88 -24.38
CA LEU A 174 -2.76 1.73 -25.78
C LEU A 174 -3.30 3.07 -26.34
N TYR A 175 -3.24 3.24 -27.66
CA TYR A 175 -4.03 4.23 -28.40
C TYR A 175 -4.59 3.67 -29.71
N ALA A 176 -5.65 4.28 -30.25
CA ALA A 176 -6.22 3.90 -31.54
C ALA A 176 -5.27 4.25 -32.70
N THR A 177 -4.97 3.29 -33.59
CA THR A 177 -3.95 3.46 -34.64
C THR A 177 -4.24 4.68 -35.52
N GLY A 178 -3.24 5.56 -35.68
CA GLY A 178 -3.36 6.84 -36.39
C GLY A 178 -3.87 8.02 -35.53
N HIS A 179 -4.40 7.76 -34.33
CA HIS A 179 -5.03 8.73 -33.45
C HIS A 179 -4.43 8.68 -32.04
N THR A 180 -3.22 9.23 -31.89
CA THR A 180 -2.43 9.18 -30.64
C THR A 180 -3.08 9.88 -29.44
N ASP A 181 -4.12 10.68 -29.66
CA ASP A 181 -4.92 11.30 -28.59
C ASP A 181 -5.95 10.35 -27.99
N TRP A 182 -6.46 9.37 -28.76
CA TRP A 182 -7.50 8.45 -28.30
C TRP A 182 -6.88 7.31 -27.50
N ALA A 183 -6.73 7.51 -26.19
CA ALA A 183 -6.19 6.56 -25.26
C ALA A 183 -7.22 5.44 -24.99
N THR A 184 -7.06 4.34 -25.72
CA THR A 184 -7.93 3.16 -25.65
C THR A 184 -7.60 2.28 -24.47
N GLY A 185 -6.37 2.39 -23.94
CA GLY A 185 -5.95 1.74 -22.70
C GLY A 185 -5.13 2.70 -21.82
N VAL A 186 -5.52 2.81 -20.55
CA VAL A 186 -4.86 3.66 -19.53
C VAL A 186 -4.69 2.86 -18.25
N ALA A 187 -3.50 2.89 -17.66
CA ALA A 187 -3.21 2.37 -16.32
C ALA A 187 -2.92 3.51 -15.34
N TYR A 188 -3.30 3.34 -14.07
CA TYR A 188 -3.25 4.37 -13.02
C TYR A 188 -2.88 3.73 -11.67
N ASP A 189 -1.81 4.22 -11.02
CA ASP A 189 -1.36 3.80 -9.67
C ASP A 189 -1.22 5.02 -8.74
N PRO A 190 -2.33 5.53 -8.18
CA PRO A 190 -2.33 6.76 -7.38
C PRO A 190 -1.35 6.71 -6.21
N SER A 191 -0.80 7.87 -5.83
CA SER A 191 0.06 8.06 -4.66
C SER A 191 -0.70 7.95 -3.35
N GLU A 192 -1.86 8.61 -3.27
CA GLU A 192 -2.47 9.08 -2.02
C GLU A 192 -3.86 8.48 -1.72
N ARG A 193 -4.63 8.04 -2.73
CA ARG A 193 -6.00 7.54 -2.56
C ARG A 193 -6.28 6.29 -3.39
N GLY A 194 -6.89 5.28 -2.77
CA GLY A 194 -7.41 4.10 -3.45
C GLY A 194 -6.39 3.15 -4.10
N GLY A 195 -6.94 2.13 -4.76
CA GLY A 195 -6.19 1.11 -5.48
C GLY A 195 -5.83 1.51 -6.91
N LYS A 196 -5.19 0.59 -7.62
CA LYS A 196 -4.83 0.77 -9.04
C LYS A 196 -6.07 0.65 -9.93
N VAL A 197 -6.05 1.30 -11.08
CA VAL A 197 -7.09 1.17 -12.12
C VAL A 197 -6.44 0.87 -13.48
N VAL A 198 -7.09 0.05 -14.30
CA VAL A 198 -6.79 -0.08 -15.73
C VAL A 198 -8.10 0.01 -16.51
N GLN A 199 -8.17 0.89 -17.50
CA GLN A 199 -9.16 0.87 -18.58
C GLN A 199 -8.55 0.14 -19.79
N LEU A 200 -9.32 -0.75 -20.43
CA LEU A 200 -8.96 -1.46 -21.67
C LEU A 200 -10.12 -1.41 -22.69
N PRO A 201 -9.84 -1.56 -24.01
CA PRO A 201 -10.86 -1.88 -24.99
C PRO A 201 -11.24 -3.37 -24.89
N GLY A 202 -12.45 -3.73 -25.33
CA GLY A 202 -12.94 -5.12 -25.36
C GLY A 202 -14.43 -5.21 -25.04
N TYR A 203 -14.93 -6.43 -24.81
CA TYR A 203 -16.31 -6.68 -24.34
C TYR A 203 -16.30 -7.77 -23.26
N GLY A 204 -17.38 -7.88 -22.50
CA GLY A 204 -17.53 -8.94 -21.49
C GLY A 204 -17.85 -10.31 -22.08
N ASP A 205 -18.48 -10.33 -23.26
CA ASP A 205 -18.96 -11.54 -23.94
C ASP A 205 -17.92 -12.23 -24.83
N SER A 206 -16.81 -11.55 -25.14
CA SER A 206 -15.82 -11.98 -26.12
C SER A 206 -14.43 -11.42 -25.83
N ILE A 207 -13.42 -12.30 -25.81
CA ILE A 207 -12.02 -11.93 -25.57
C ILE A 207 -11.25 -12.05 -26.88
N ALA A 208 -10.81 -10.92 -27.45
CA ALA A 208 -9.94 -10.91 -28.62
C ALA A 208 -8.58 -11.55 -28.28
N PRO A 209 -8.01 -12.44 -29.12
CA PRO A 209 -6.75 -13.11 -28.81
C PRO A 209 -5.60 -12.15 -28.49
N ASP A 210 -5.45 -11.09 -29.28
CA ASP A 210 -4.40 -10.09 -29.15
C ASP A 210 -4.48 -9.30 -27.82
N LEU A 211 -5.67 -9.21 -27.19
CA LEU A 211 -5.90 -8.54 -25.90
C LEU A 211 -5.81 -9.50 -24.70
N ALA A 212 -5.71 -10.81 -24.92
CA ALA A 212 -5.86 -11.80 -23.86
C ALA A 212 -4.75 -11.72 -22.80
N ASP A 213 -3.48 -11.57 -23.22
CA ASP A 213 -2.36 -11.46 -22.28
C ASP A 213 -2.39 -10.09 -21.56
N LEU A 214 -2.69 -9.00 -22.27
CA LEU A 214 -2.91 -7.67 -21.70
C LEU A 214 -3.96 -7.66 -20.57
N ILE A 215 -5.08 -8.38 -20.73
CA ILE A 215 -6.12 -8.52 -19.69
C ILE A 215 -5.57 -9.29 -18.47
N ALA A 216 -4.91 -10.43 -18.67
CA ALA A 216 -4.38 -11.25 -17.57
C ALA A 216 -3.23 -10.54 -16.82
N ASP A 217 -2.39 -9.82 -17.54
CA ASP A 217 -1.28 -9.04 -17.00
C ASP A 217 -1.78 -7.79 -16.26
N SER A 218 -2.90 -7.21 -16.71
CA SER A 218 -3.60 -6.15 -15.99
C SER A 218 -4.18 -6.63 -14.67
N VAL A 219 -4.90 -7.76 -14.65
CA VAL A 219 -5.37 -8.39 -13.40
C VAL A 219 -4.21 -8.71 -12.45
N THR A 220 -3.07 -9.15 -12.98
CA THR A 220 -1.86 -9.43 -12.18
C THR A 220 -1.29 -8.16 -11.54
N TRP A 221 -1.16 -7.06 -12.30
CA TRP A 221 -0.60 -5.80 -11.79
C TRP A 221 -1.56 -5.03 -10.86
N LEU A 222 -2.87 -5.12 -11.11
CA LEU A 222 -3.92 -4.49 -10.30
C LEU A 222 -3.99 -5.05 -8.87
N ALA A 223 -3.67 -6.33 -8.70
CA ALA A 223 -3.83 -7.04 -7.43
C ALA A 223 -2.92 -6.45 -6.32
N PRO A 224 -3.47 -5.86 -5.24
CA PRO A 224 -2.65 -5.21 -4.22
C PRO A 224 -1.77 -6.23 -3.47
N VAL A 225 -0.54 -5.81 -3.18
CA VAL A 225 0.38 -6.47 -2.24
C VAL A 225 0.50 -5.59 -1.00
N PRO A 226 -0.48 -5.65 -0.07
CA PRO A 226 -0.47 -4.77 1.07
C PRO A 226 0.59 -5.18 2.10
N LYS A 227 1.19 -4.18 2.76
CA LYS A 227 1.97 -4.37 3.98
C LYS A 227 1.13 -5.03 5.07
N ALA A 228 -0.11 -4.57 5.22
CA ALA A 228 -1.08 -5.09 6.17
C ALA A 228 -2.51 -4.72 5.76
N ARG A 229 -3.47 -5.45 6.33
CA ARG A 229 -4.91 -5.30 6.09
C ARG A 229 -5.58 -4.73 7.33
N VAL A 230 -6.35 -3.68 7.15
CA VAL A 230 -7.08 -2.97 8.21
C VAL A 230 -8.57 -3.22 8.03
N VAL A 231 -9.29 -3.34 9.14
CA VAL A 231 -10.75 -3.32 9.14
C VAL A 231 -11.27 -2.32 10.17
N PHE A 232 -12.27 -1.53 9.78
CA PHE A 232 -12.98 -0.60 10.65
C PHE A 232 -14.30 -1.23 11.09
N ASP A 233 -14.59 -1.26 12.39
CA ASP A 233 -15.82 -1.89 12.90
C ASP A 233 -17.06 -1.00 12.68
N MET A 234 -17.81 -1.26 11.60
CA MET A 234 -19.12 -0.65 11.35
C MET A 234 -20.26 -1.42 12.03
N SER A 235 -19.99 -2.59 12.60
CA SER A 235 -21.02 -3.53 13.04
C SER A 235 -21.63 -3.19 14.41
N HIS A 236 -20.90 -2.44 15.24
CA HIS A 236 -21.35 -1.91 16.53
C HIS A 236 -21.80 -0.44 16.47
N GLN A 237 -22.05 0.08 15.25
CA GLN A 237 -22.40 1.48 14.93
C GLN A 237 -21.43 2.48 15.59
N PRO A 238 -20.21 2.64 15.03
CA PRO A 238 -19.21 3.54 15.58
C PRO A 238 -19.70 4.99 15.50
N ARG A 239 -19.43 5.78 16.55
CA ARG A 239 -19.93 7.16 16.65
C ARG A 239 -19.49 8.05 15.49
N ARG A 240 -18.33 7.74 14.91
CA ARG A 240 -17.72 8.34 13.72
C ARG A 240 -17.29 7.23 12.76
N SER A 241 -17.36 7.48 11.46
CA SER A 241 -16.98 6.51 10.43
C SER A 241 -16.22 7.15 9.27
N ILE A 242 -15.85 6.35 8.27
CA ILE A 242 -14.91 6.74 7.22
C ILE A 242 -15.61 7.64 6.20
N ASP A 243 -16.65 7.16 5.52
CA ASP A 243 -17.21 7.80 4.32
C ASP A 243 -18.54 8.51 4.56
N LEU A 244 -18.92 9.39 3.62
CA LEU A 244 -20.16 10.16 3.65
C LEU A 244 -21.43 9.27 3.55
N TRP A 245 -21.31 8.08 2.96
CA TRP A 245 -22.41 7.12 2.79
C TRP A 245 -22.49 6.04 3.89
N ASP A 246 -21.72 6.17 4.98
CA ASP A 246 -21.77 5.22 6.09
C ASP A 246 -23.03 5.40 6.97
N GLU A 247 -24.15 4.82 6.54
CA GLU A 247 -25.46 4.92 7.22
C GLU A 247 -25.48 4.34 8.66
N LEU A 248 -24.50 3.52 9.03
CA LEU A 248 -24.35 2.91 10.36
C LEU A 248 -23.54 3.77 11.34
N SER A 249 -23.53 5.08 11.17
CA SER A 249 -22.73 6.03 11.95
C SER A 249 -23.51 7.31 12.23
N ALA A 250 -23.30 7.89 13.41
CA ALA A 250 -23.90 9.18 13.76
C ALA A 250 -23.17 10.37 13.11
N PHE A 251 -21.90 10.19 12.75
CA PHE A 251 -21.04 11.21 12.12
C PHE A 251 -20.21 10.56 10.98
N PRO A 252 -20.84 10.29 9.83
CA PRO A 252 -20.13 9.88 8.62
C PRO A 252 -19.15 10.95 8.12
N ASN A 253 -18.27 10.56 7.19
CA ASN A 253 -17.18 11.41 6.67
C ASN A 253 -16.28 12.02 7.78
N SER A 254 -15.81 11.19 8.71
CA SER A 254 -14.88 11.62 9.76
C SER A 254 -13.44 11.12 9.57
N TYR A 255 -13.21 10.07 8.78
CA TYR A 255 -11.89 9.40 8.68
C TYR A 255 -11.48 9.09 7.23
N THR A 256 -11.94 9.88 6.25
CA THR A 256 -11.55 9.71 4.84
C THR A 256 -10.05 9.87 4.64
N ASP A 257 -9.41 10.81 5.33
CA ASP A 257 -7.98 11.10 5.23
C ASP A 257 -7.15 10.04 5.96
N LEU A 258 -7.62 9.52 7.10
CA LEU A 258 -7.00 8.39 7.78
C LEU A 258 -6.97 7.12 6.89
N ARG A 259 -8.05 6.86 6.14
CA ARG A 259 -8.07 5.78 5.13
C ARG A 259 -7.11 6.08 3.98
N ASN A 260 -7.14 7.28 3.42
CA ASN A 260 -6.25 7.68 2.32
C ASN A 260 -4.77 7.52 2.73
N MET A 261 -4.41 8.02 3.92
CA MET A 261 -3.11 7.84 4.57
C MET A 261 -2.71 6.36 4.64
N LEU A 262 -3.57 5.47 5.14
CA LEU A 262 -3.31 4.03 5.21
C LEU A 262 -3.08 3.39 3.82
N VAL A 263 -3.93 3.70 2.84
CA VAL A 263 -3.82 3.12 1.48
C VAL A 263 -2.59 3.67 0.75
N SER A 264 -2.21 4.93 0.98
CA SER A 264 -0.94 5.50 0.51
C SER A 264 0.26 4.68 1.01
N MET A 265 0.21 4.19 2.26
CA MET A 265 1.25 3.34 2.87
C MET A 265 1.23 1.88 2.36
N ARG A 266 0.47 1.59 1.30
CA ARG A 266 0.19 0.24 0.78
C ARG A 266 -0.45 -0.67 1.84
N PHE A 267 -1.41 -0.18 2.61
CA PHE A 267 -2.35 -1.04 3.34
C PHE A 267 -3.61 -1.26 2.46
N THR A 268 -4.46 -2.23 2.79
CA THR A 268 -5.88 -2.16 2.39
C THR A 268 -6.76 -1.90 3.60
N VAL A 269 -7.92 -1.27 3.39
CA VAL A 269 -8.89 -0.89 4.42
C VAL A 269 -10.26 -1.38 4.01
N ASP A 270 -10.84 -2.28 4.79
CA ASP A 270 -12.24 -2.72 4.68
C ASP A 270 -13.09 -2.15 5.84
N LYS A 271 -14.41 -2.28 5.73
CA LYS A 271 -15.38 -2.05 6.81
C LYS A 271 -16.06 -3.37 7.17
N LEU A 272 -16.19 -3.67 8.47
CA LEU A 272 -16.93 -4.83 8.94
C LEU A 272 -18.39 -4.45 9.21
N TYR A 273 -19.28 -4.76 8.28
CA TYR A 273 -20.71 -4.55 8.42
C TYR A 273 -21.39 -5.67 9.24
N PRO A 274 -22.58 -5.44 9.84
CA PRO A 274 -23.32 -6.46 10.59
C PRO A 274 -23.59 -7.72 9.76
N SER A 275 -23.36 -8.91 10.33
CA SER A 275 -23.52 -10.18 9.63
C SER A 275 -24.40 -11.17 10.38
N SER A 276 -25.21 -11.93 9.62
CA SER A 276 -25.97 -13.07 10.13
C SER A 276 -25.10 -14.23 10.63
N SER A 277 -23.81 -14.25 10.28
CA SER A 277 -22.81 -15.18 10.84
C SER A 277 -22.20 -14.72 12.17
N GLY A 278 -22.65 -13.58 12.72
CA GLY A 278 -21.99 -12.85 13.80
C GLY A 278 -20.91 -11.89 13.27
N ASN A 279 -20.61 -10.84 14.05
CA ASN A 279 -19.78 -9.73 13.58
C ASN A 279 -18.29 -9.96 13.85
N LEU A 280 -17.80 -9.71 15.07
CA LEU A 280 -16.38 -9.85 15.43
C LEU A 280 -16.01 -11.31 15.74
N THR A 281 -16.15 -12.18 14.73
CA THR A 281 -15.82 -13.61 14.82
C THR A 281 -14.38 -13.87 14.38
N GLN A 282 -13.80 -15.00 14.83
CA GLN A 282 -12.46 -15.42 14.38
C GLN A 282 -12.32 -15.50 12.86
N ASN A 283 -13.34 -16.02 12.16
CA ASN A 283 -13.31 -16.15 10.70
C ASN A 283 -13.35 -14.79 10.00
N ASN A 284 -14.04 -13.81 10.57
CA ASN A 284 -14.14 -12.46 10.02
C ASN A 284 -12.89 -11.62 10.31
N LEU A 285 -12.20 -11.89 11.43
CA LEU A 285 -10.96 -11.18 11.82
C LEU A 285 -9.69 -11.78 11.20
N ALA A 286 -9.67 -13.09 10.92
CA ALA A 286 -8.51 -13.80 10.37
C ALA A 286 -7.89 -13.21 9.07
N PRO A 287 -8.62 -12.55 8.16
CA PRO A 287 -8.01 -11.88 6.99
C PRO A 287 -7.24 -10.60 7.32
N TYR A 288 -7.40 -10.03 8.52
CA TYR A 288 -6.91 -8.70 8.88
C TYR A 288 -5.74 -8.75 9.86
N ASN A 289 -4.96 -7.66 9.88
CA ASN A 289 -3.86 -7.42 10.82
C ASN A 289 -4.22 -6.37 11.86
N ILE A 290 -5.04 -5.36 11.50
CA ILE A 290 -5.44 -4.27 12.39
C ILE A 290 -6.98 -4.15 12.39
N LEU A 291 -7.57 -4.10 13.58
CA LEU A 291 -8.97 -3.77 13.81
C LEU A 291 -9.03 -2.38 14.46
N ILE A 292 -9.68 -1.43 13.79
CA ILE A 292 -9.96 -0.09 14.31
C ILE A 292 -11.30 -0.12 15.03
N LEU A 293 -11.29 0.25 16.31
CA LEU A 293 -12.46 0.41 17.16
C LEU A 293 -12.60 1.88 17.54
N VAL A 294 -13.70 2.49 17.13
CA VAL A 294 -14.07 3.86 17.51
C VAL A 294 -15.32 3.78 18.36
N THR A 295 -15.31 4.43 19.53
CA THR A 295 -16.44 4.66 20.45
C THR A 295 -17.80 4.20 19.88
N PRO A 296 -18.27 2.98 20.17
CA PRO A 296 -19.45 2.39 19.54
C PRO A 296 -20.74 2.86 20.23
N ASP A 297 -21.87 2.79 19.53
CA ASP A 297 -23.19 2.95 20.15
C ASP A 297 -23.76 1.60 20.68
N TYR A 298 -23.19 0.45 20.30
CA TYR A 298 -23.65 -0.90 20.71
C TYR A 298 -22.63 -1.71 21.54
N ASN A 299 -23.15 -2.45 22.53
CA ASN A 299 -22.38 -3.40 23.34
C ASN A 299 -21.84 -4.57 22.50
N TYR A 300 -20.56 -4.86 22.63
CA TYR A 300 -19.96 -6.13 22.21
C TYR A 300 -20.48 -7.31 23.04
N THR A 301 -20.63 -8.50 22.43
CA THR A 301 -20.97 -9.72 23.18
C THR A 301 -19.74 -10.40 23.81
N PRO A 302 -19.91 -11.23 24.85
CA PRO A 302 -18.81 -12.03 25.43
C PRO A 302 -18.14 -12.99 24.44
N ALA A 303 -18.82 -13.37 23.36
CA ALA A 303 -18.24 -14.20 22.30
C ALA A 303 -17.27 -13.39 21.42
N GLU A 304 -17.60 -12.13 21.16
CA GLU A 304 -16.83 -11.20 20.34
C GLU A 304 -15.61 -10.67 21.09
N THR A 305 -15.75 -10.29 22.36
CA THR A 305 -14.59 -9.93 23.19
C THR A 305 -13.63 -11.11 23.37
N SER A 306 -14.14 -12.34 23.49
CA SER A 306 -13.33 -13.56 23.49
C SER A 306 -12.63 -13.81 22.14
N ALA A 307 -13.31 -13.57 21.03
CA ALA A 307 -12.77 -13.75 19.68
C ALA A 307 -11.68 -12.72 19.37
N VAL A 308 -11.94 -11.43 19.60
CA VAL A 308 -10.95 -10.35 19.44
C VAL A 308 -9.75 -10.61 20.35
N SER A 309 -9.95 -10.93 21.64
CA SER A 309 -8.85 -11.22 22.56
C SER A 309 -7.98 -12.40 22.08
N ALA A 310 -8.57 -13.49 21.59
CA ALA A 310 -7.82 -14.61 21.06
C ALA A 310 -7.15 -14.30 19.70
N TRP A 311 -7.74 -13.46 18.85
CA TRP A 311 -7.14 -12.98 17.59
C TRP A 311 -5.94 -12.05 17.86
N VAL A 312 -6.05 -11.13 18.83
CA VAL A 312 -4.93 -10.29 19.28
C VAL A 312 -3.80 -11.14 19.86
N ASN A 313 -4.11 -12.08 20.74
CA ASN A 313 -3.11 -13.00 21.29
C ASN A 313 -2.42 -13.86 20.21
N ALA A 314 -3.03 -14.04 19.04
CA ALA A 314 -2.47 -14.75 17.88
C ALA A 314 -1.70 -13.87 16.88
N GLY A 315 -1.61 -12.55 17.09
CA GLY A 315 -0.83 -11.62 16.27
C GLY A 315 -1.62 -10.45 15.67
N GLY A 316 -2.95 -10.43 15.84
CA GLY A 316 -3.79 -9.29 15.45
C GLY A 316 -3.55 -8.06 16.33
N SER A 317 -3.88 -6.88 15.82
CA SER A 317 -3.63 -5.60 16.50
C SER A 317 -4.87 -4.72 16.62
N LEU A 318 -4.99 -4.02 17.75
CA LEU A 318 -6.09 -3.08 18.02
C LEU A 318 -5.62 -1.63 17.91
N TRP A 319 -6.44 -0.82 17.23
CA TRP A 319 -6.34 0.62 17.23
C TRP A 319 -7.64 1.19 17.84
N VAL A 320 -7.57 1.75 19.05
CA VAL A 320 -8.76 2.16 19.80
C VAL A 320 -8.83 3.67 19.94
N PHE A 321 -9.94 4.25 19.52
CA PHE A 321 -10.31 5.65 19.79
C PHE A 321 -11.45 5.66 20.81
N GLY A 322 -11.15 6.07 22.04
CA GLY A 322 -12.14 6.42 23.05
C GLY A 322 -12.42 7.93 23.04
N GLU A 323 -13.33 8.40 23.88
CA GLU A 323 -13.61 9.83 24.07
C GLU A 323 -13.44 10.22 25.56
N ASN A 324 -13.73 11.47 25.87
CA ASN A 324 -13.94 12.03 27.19
C ASN A 324 -15.27 11.57 27.83
N PRO A 325 -15.23 10.75 28.91
CA PRO A 325 -16.42 10.26 29.59
C PRO A 325 -17.23 11.35 30.31
N GLY A 326 -16.65 12.54 30.50
CA GLY A 326 -17.34 13.73 31.03
C GLY A 326 -18.28 14.41 30.03
N LEU A 327 -18.18 14.09 28.73
CA LEU A 327 -19.18 14.49 27.75
C LEU A 327 -20.41 13.58 27.83
N SER A 328 -21.59 14.15 27.58
CA SER A 328 -22.87 13.43 27.72
C SER A 328 -22.91 12.17 26.83
N ASN A 329 -23.37 11.06 27.41
CA ASN A 329 -23.44 9.70 26.84
C ASN A 329 -22.10 8.97 26.67
N PHE A 330 -20.99 9.66 26.43
CA PHE A 330 -19.70 9.03 26.10
C PHE A 330 -19.20 8.02 27.14
N LYS A 331 -19.40 8.28 28.45
CA LYS A 331 -19.10 7.31 29.53
C LYS A 331 -19.66 5.89 29.29
N MET A 332 -20.82 5.75 28.64
CA MET A 332 -21.40 4.44 28.31
C MET A 332 -20.66 3.75 27.16
N LEU A 333 -20.27 4.53 26.16
CA LEU A 333 -19.63 4.08 24.92
C LEU A 333 -18.15 3.71 25.19
N ASP A 334 -17.48 4.47 26.06
CA ASP A 334 -16.14 4.18 26.55
C ASP A 334 -16.11 2.97 27.51
N ASP A 335 -17.22 2.68 28.21
CA ASP A 335 -17.38 1.44 29.00
C ASP A 335 -17.53 0.21 28.08
N GLN A 336 -18.18 0.35 26.92
CA GLN A 336 -18.23 -0.69 25.89
C GLN A 336 -16.82 -0.96 25.32
N LEU A 337 -16.02 0.07 25.06
CA LEU A 337 -14.60 -0.10 24.69
C LEU A 337 -13.77 -0.74 25.82
N ASN A 338 -14.01 -0.38 27.08
CA ASN A 338 -13.36 -1.01 28.23
C ASN A 338 -13.73 -2.49 28.40
N HIS A 339 -14.96 -2.90 28.02
CA HIS A 339 -15.33 -4.31 27.97
C HIS A 339 -14.56 -5.07 26.89
N MET A 340 -14.35 -4.48 25.71
CA MET A 340 -13.54 -5.07 24.65
C MET A 340 -12.05 -5.18 25.04
N MET A 341 -11.48 -4.13 25.63
CA MET A 341 -10.08 -4.11 26.10
C MET A 341 -9.84 -4.86 27.42
N GLN A 342 -10.82 -5.61 27.94
CA GLN A 342 -10.73 -6.22 29.26
C GLN A 342 -9.54 -7.20 29.36
N GLY A 343 -8.61 -6.89 30.27
CA GLY A 343 -7.38 -7.66 30.47
C GLY A 343 -6.21 -7.30 29.55
N MET A 344 -6.38 -6.37 28.60
CA MET A 344 -5.34 -5.96 27.65
C MET A 344 -4.38 -4.87 28.19
N GLY A 345 -4.49 -4.50 29.47
CA GLY A 345 -3.58 -3.58 30.16
C GLY A 345 -3.93 -2.10 30.04
N VAL A 346 -4.87 -1.71 29.17
CA VAL A 346 -5.28 -0.31 28.93
C VAL A 346 -6.78 -0.17 29.11
N GLN A 347 -7.22 0.91 29.75
CA GLN A 347 -8.64 1.27 29.93
C GLN A 347 -8.83 2.79 29.85
N ILE A 348 -9.97 3.24 29.33
CA ILE A 348 -10.39 4.65 29.35
C ILE A 348 -10.90 4.99 30.77
N TRP A 349 -10.46 6.11 31.33
CA TRP A 349 -10.79 6.50 32.70
C TRP A 349 -12.17 7.15 32.79
N LEU A 350 -13.20 6.31 33.02
CA LEU A 350 -14.62 6.70 33.05
C LEU A 350 -14.98 7.78 34.08
N ASP A 351 -14.16 8.02 35.10
CA ASP A 351 -14.36 9.05 36.14
C ASP A 351 -13.33 10.20 36.06
N GLY A 352 -12.58 10.27 34.95
CA GLY A 352 -11.54 11.28 34.73
C GLY A 352 -12.08 12.67 34.41
N GLY A 353 -11.20 13.66 34.52
CA GLY A 353 -11.48 15.01 34.04
C GLY A 353 -11.37 15.14 32.52
N SER A 354 -11.83 16.28 32.01
CA SER A 354 -11.59 16.72 30.62
C SER A 354 -10.56 17.83 30.58
N SER A 355 -9.74 17.94 29.53
CA SER A 355 -8.94 19.16 29.32
C SER A 355 -8.73 19.56 27.85
N THR A 356 -8.85 20.88 27.65
CA THR A 356 -8.57 21.61 26.41
C THR A 356 -7.11 22.02 26.24
N ASP A 357 -6.24 21.82 27.22
CA ASP A 357 -4.84 22.24 27.12
C ASP A 357 -4.05 21.34 26.16
N VAL A 358 -3.13 21.92 25.40
CA VAL A 358 -2.37 21.24 24.33
C VAL A 358 -0.89 21.02 24.68
N THR A 359 -0.46 21.24 25.93
CA THR A 359 0.92 20.98 26.33
C THR A 359 1.12 19.49 26.62
N TYR A 360 1.70 18.78 25.65
CA TYR A 360 1.92 17.34 25.72
C TYR A 360 3.38 16.98 26.03
N THR A 361 3.59 15.85 26.72
CA THR A 361 4.93 15.27 26.93
C THR A 361 5.00 13.88 26.31
N ALA A 362 5.92 13.68 25.36
CA ALA A 362 6.22 12.39 24.76
C ALA A 362 7.15 11.53 25.65
N LYS A 363 6.93 10.21 25.64
CA LYS A 363 7.90 9.20 26.08
C LYS A 363 8.70 8.69 24.87
N SER A 364 9.97 8.35 25.05
CA SER A 364 10.77 7.69 24.00
C SER A 364 10.19 6.32 23.63
N HIS A 365 9.68 6.20 22.41
CA HIS A 365 9.14 4.99 21.79
C HIS A 365 9.26 5.10 20.27
N ILE A 366 9.33 3.98 19.56
CA ILE A 366 9.43 3.93 18.09
C ILE A 366 8.32 4.70 17.37
N ILE A 367 7.10 4.73 17.91
CA ILE A 367 5.97 5.46 17.32
C ILE A 367 6.19 6.99 17.33
N ASN A 368 7.01 7.50 18.24
CA ASN A 368 7.30 8.93 18.36
C ASN A 368 8.51 9.35 17.49
N GLU A 369 8.79 8.61 16.41
CA GLU A 369 9.79 9.00 15.40
C GLU A 369 9.36 10.29 14.68
N ASN A 370 10.21 11.32 14.72
CA ASN A 370 9.96 12.68 14.21
C ASN A 370 8.78 13.46 14.83
N ILE A 371 8.04 12.90 15.78
CA ILE A 371 6.87 13.54 16.38
C ILE A 371 7.30 14.52 17.48
N GLY A 372 7.11 15.81 17.25
CA GLY A 372 7.39 16.91 18.19
C GLY A 372 6.15 17.39 18.94
N ASP A 373 4.99 17.43 18.29
CA ASP A 373 3.71 17.88 18.88
C ASP A 373 2.50 17.14 18.28
N LEU A 374 1.41 17.05 19.05
CA LEU A 374 0.14 16.44 18.61
C LEU A 374 -1.02 17.40 18.84
N PHE A 375 -2.07 17.28 18.02
CA PHE A 375 -3.31 18.03 18.19
C PHE A 375 -4.47 17.13 18.61
N SER A 376 -5.19 17.53 19.66
CA SER A 376 -6.32 16.77 20.22
C SER A 376 -7.22 17.73 21.01
N THR A 377 -8.52 17.53 20.93
CA THR A 377 -9.53 18.46 21.46
C THR A 377 -10.61 17.73 22.25
N ALA A 378 -10.86 18.21 23.47
CA ALA A 378 -11.89 17.69 24.37
C ALA A 378 -11.68 16.28 24.96
N LYS A 379 -10.57 15.59 24.64
CA LYS A 379 -10.05 14.32 25.19
C LYS A 379 -10.33 13.99 26.68
N GLY A 380 -10.39 12.69 26.96
CA GLY A 380 -10.29 12.06 28.28
C GLY A 380 -8.88 11.52 28.58
N PHE A 381 -8.81 10.48 29.42
CA PHE A 381 -7.56 9.90 29.93
C PHE A 381 -7.57 8.36 29.97
N LEU A 382 -6.39 7.75 30.10
CA LEU A 382 -6.18 6.31 30.14
C LEU A 382 -5.60 5.83 31.49
N ASN A 383 -6.18 4.75 32.04
CA ASN A 383 -5.61 3.95 33.12
C ASN A 383 -4.79 2.78 32.55
N LEU A 384 -3.58 2.58 33.09
CA LEU A 384 -2.64 1.55 32.62
C LEU A 384 -2.33 0.51 33.70
N THR A 385 -2.20 -0.75 33.28
CA THR A 385 -1.87 -1.89 34.14
C THR A 385 -0.94 -2.89 33.43
N GLY A 386 -0.21 -3.69 34.21
CA GLY A 386 0.68 -4.73 33.67
C GLY A 386 1.85 -4.14 32.88
N THR A 387 1.97 -4.53 31.61
CA THR A 387 3.05 -4.13 30.68
C THR A 387 2.75 -2.90 29.85
N ALA A 388 1.54 -2.33 29.95
CA ALA A 388 1.11 -1.19 29.15
C ALA A 388 1.98 0.04 29.41
N GLN A 389 2.28 0.79 28.34
CA GLN A 389 3.17 1.94 28.35
C GLN A 389 2.45 3.19 27.84
N ALA A 390 2.45 4.25 28.65
CA ALA A 390 2.07 5.57 28.18
C ALA A 390 3.05 6.07 27.11
N LEU A 391 2.52 6.62 26.02
CA LEU A 391 3.28 7.30 24.97
C LEU A 391 3.26 8.81 25.17
N TRP A 392 2.09 9.34 25.55
CA TRP A 392 1.84 10.78 25.66
C TRP A 392 1.07 11.11 26.93
N TYR A 393 1.51 12.17 27.59
CA TYR A 393 0.96 12.68 28.84
C TYR A 393 0.49 14.12 28.71
N GLN A 394 -0.50 14.47 29.53
CA GLN A 394 -0.89 15.83 29.85
C GLN A 394 -0.73 16.02 31.36
N GLY A 395 0.32 16.72 31.80
CA GLY A 395 0.68 16.75 33.22
C GLY A 395 1.00 15.34 33.73
N PRO A 396 0.32 14.83 34.78
CA PRO A 396 0.49 13.45 35.25
C PRO A 396 -0.34 12.43 34.47
N ASP A 397 -1.38 12.86 33.75
CA ASP A 397 -2.41 12.00 33.19
C ASP A 397 -2.04 11.50 31.78
N VAL A 398 -2.40 10.26 31.46
CA VAL A 398 -2.06 9.61 30.18
C VAL A 398 -3.17 9.83 29.16
N ILE A 399 -2.82 10.26 27.94
CA ILE A 399 -3.77 10.50 26.85
C ILE A 399 -3.68 9.46 25.71
N ALA A 400 -2.49 8.90 25.50
CA ALA A 400 -2.26 7.84 24.51
C ALA A 400 -1.28 6.80 25.06
N ALA A 401 -1.55 5.52 24.79
CA ALA A 401 -0.79 4.40 25.33
C ALA A 401 -0.75 3.19 24.40
N VAL A 402 0.21 2.31 24.63
CA VAL A 402 0.38 1.04 23.91
C VAL A 402 0.55 -0.15 24.86
N ASN A 403 0.25 -1.35 24.37
CA ASN A 403 0.68 -2.59 25.01
C ASN A 403 1.02 -3.66 23.96
N GLN A 404 1.89 -4.61 24.32
CA GLN A 404 2.02 -5.89 23.61
C GLN A 404 1.10 -6.90 24.29
N VAL A 405 0.25 -7.59 23.54
CA VAL A 405 -0.85 -8.41 24.07
C VAL A 405 -0.76 -9.80 23.43
N GLY A 406 -0.07 -10.72 24.12
CA GLY A 406 0.34 -11.98 23.53
C GLY A 406 1.33 -11.74 22.39
N LYS A 407 0.97 -12.13 21.17
CA LYS A 407 1.71 -11.83 19.93
C LYS A 407 1.36 -10.48 19.31
N GLY A 408 0.15 -9.97 19.59
CA GLY A 408 -0.43 -8.77 19.00
C GLY A 408 -0.03 -7.47 19.68
N ARG A 409 -0.52 -6.35 19.14
CA ARG A 409 -0.22 -5.00 19.63
C ARG A 409 -1.51 -4.19 19.82
N LEU A 410 -1.59 -3.41 20.89
CA LEU A 410 -2.69 -2.49 21.17
C LEU A 410 -2.15 -1.07 21.21
N PHE A 411 -2.84 -0.14 20.55
CA PHE A 411 -2.72 1.31 20.75
C PHE A 411 -4.10 1.88 21.12
N ALA A 412 -4.14 2.79 22.08
CA ALA A 412 -5.34 3.54 22.42
C ALA A 412 -5.04 5.04 22.55
N PHE A 413 -5.98 5.87 22.10
CA PHE A 413 -6.02 7.32 22.32
C PHE A 413 -7.38 7.66 22.96
N ALA A 414 -7.39 8.51 23.99
CA ALA A 414 -8.61 8.92 24.70
C ALA A 414 -9.32 10.14 24.07
N ASP A 415 -9.35 10.19 22.73
CA ASP A 415 -10.03 11.20 21.91
C ASP A 415 -10.42 10.51 20.58
N ILE A 416 -11.65 10.70 20.09
CA ILE A 416 -12.06 10.24 18.74
C ILE A 416 -11.71 11.27 17.66
N ASN A 417 -11.39 12.49 18.08
CA ASN A 417 -11.20 13.68 17.27
C ASN A 417 -9.72 14.03 17.06
N TRP A 418 -8.77 13.12 17.35
CA TRP A 418 -7.34 13.35 17.06
C TRP A 418 -7.01 13.05 15.59
N ALA A 419 -7.42 11.90 15.07
CA ALA A 419 -7.17 11.42 13.70
C ALA A 419 -8.36 11.60 12.75
N GLN A 420 -9.33 12.46 13.08
CA GLN A 420 -10.40 12.82 12.13
C GLN A 420 -9.86 13.74 11.02
N ASP A 421 -10.54 13.80 9.88
CA ASP A 421 -10.10 14.58 8.70
C ASP A 421 -9.78 16.05 9.05
N ALA A 422 -10.57 16.67 9.92
CA ALA A 422 -10.38 18.05 10.37
C ALA A 422 -9.16 18.29 11.30
N THR A 423 -8.43 17.25 11.72
CA THR A 423 -7.36 17.33 12.73
C THR A 423 -6.16 16.42 12.45
N ILE A 424 -6.26 15.42 11.57
CA ILE A 424 -5.13 14.56 11.22
C ILE A 424 -4.00 15.36 10.54
N ALA A 425 -4.36 16.38 9.77
CA ALA A 425 -3.43 17.36 9.18
C ALA A 425 -3.02 18.51 10.15
N SER A 426 -3.16 18.34 11.48
CA SER A 426 -2.78 19.34 12.50
C SER A 426 -1.65 18.84 13.41
N SER A 427 -0.67 19.72 13.68
CA SER A 427 0.63 19.32 14.27
C SER A 427 1.20 18.09 13.54
N ASP A 428 1.83 17.14 14.23
CA ASP A 428 2.43 15.95 13.61
C ASP A 428 1.48 14.73 13.63
N ASN A 429 0.16 14.97 13.71
CA ASN A 429 -0.85 13.92 13.90
C ASN A 429 -0.85 12.84 12.79
N GLU A 430 -0.70 13.24 11.53
CA GLU A 430 -0.66 12.30 10.41
C GLU A 430 0.58 11.40 10.48
N ASP A 431 1.77 11.95 10.69
CA ASP A 431 3.00 11.15 10.83
C ASP A 431 2.95 10.26 12.07
N PHE A 432 2.35 10.71 13.17
CA PHE A 432 2.09 9.87 14.34
C PHE A 432 1.11 8.73 14.00
N ALA A 433 0.04 8.97 13.23
CA ALA A 433 -0.86 7.93 12.74
C ALA A 433 -0.18 6.95 11.77
N ARG A 434 0.70 7.43 10.88
CA ARG A 434 1.55 6.59 10.01
C ARG A 434 2.48 5.70 10.84
N ASN A 435 3.07 6.24 11.90
CA ASN A 435 3.93 5.49 12.82
C ASN A 435 3.15 4.46 13.66
N VAL A 436 1.93 4.80 14.13
CA VAL A 436 1.05 3.86 14.84
C VAL A 436 0.66 2.69 13.92
N ALA A 437 0.19 2.96 12.71
CA ALA A 437 -0.16 1.91 11.74
C ALA A 437 1.06 1.04 11.36
N GLY A 438 2.23 1.66 11.19
CA GLY A 438 3.49 0.96 10.96
C GLY A 438 3.89 0.03 12.12
N TRP A 439 3.68 0.44 13.37
CA TRP A 439 3.95 -0.37 14.55
C TRP A 439 2.89 -1.46 14.80
N LEU A 440 1.59 -1.15 14.64
CA LEU A 440 0.52 -2.13 14.81
C LEU A 440 0.59 -3.26 13.76
N SER A 441 0.97 -2.93 12.52
CA SER A 441 1.17 -3.95 11.47
C SER A 441 2.41 -4.81 11.69
N ALA A 442 3.48 -4.27 12.30
CA ALA A 442 4.74 -4.98 12.56
C ALA A 442 4.70 -5.94 13.77
N ALA A 443 3.51 -6.40 14.19
CA ALA A 443 3.38 -7.47 15.19
C ALA A 443 4.11 -8.76 14.72
N GLU A 444 4.80 -9.42 15.66
CA GLU A 444 5.70 -10.57 15.42
C GLU A 444 6.85 -10.36 14.41
N SER A 445 7.08 -9.14 13.91
CA SER A 445 8.05 -8.88 12.85
C SER A 445 9.48 -9.28 13.23
N GLN A 446 10.08 -10.19 12.45
CA GLN A 446 11.49 -10.58 12.58
C GLN A 446 12.44 -9.74 11.71
N ILE A 447 11.90 -8.80 10.92
CA ILE A 447 12.68 -7.89 10.07
C ILE A 447 12.57 -6.45 10.61
N LEU A 448 13.70 -5.75 10.65
CA LEU A 448 13.77 -4.30 10.84
C LEU A 448 14.33 -3.65 9.57
N LEU A 449 13.51 -2.86 8.88
CA LEU A 449 13.93 -2.04 7.74
C LEU A 449 14.19 -0.60 8.23
N PHE A 450 15.43 -0.15 8.08
CA PHE A 450 15.78 1.26 8.10
C PHE A 450 15.83 1.77 6.65
N THR A 451 15.13 2.85 6.32
CA THR A 451 15.33 3.56 5.05
C THR A 451 15.41 5.08 5.25
N ASP A 452 16.46 5.70 4.70
CA ASP A 452 16.63 7.17 4.74
C ASP A 452 16.17 7.88 3.45
N GLU A 453 15.54 7.15 2.52
CA GLU A 453 15.32 7.56 1.13
C GLU A 453 14.68 8.95 0.98
N THR A 454 15.54 9.95 0.83
CA THR A 454 15.20 11.39 0.77
C THR A 454 14.30 11.76 -0.41
N TYR A 455 14.26 10.93 -1.46
CA TYR A 455 13.47 11.17 -2.66
C TYR A 455 12.10 10.49 -2.64
N SER A 456 11.86 9.53 -1.75
CA SER A 456 10.53 8.96 -1.55
C SER A 456 9.75 9.82 -0.57
N VAL A 457 8.70 10.49 -1.05
CA VAL A 457 7.71 11.19 -0.20
C VAL A 457 7.08 10.21 0.81
N ASN A 458 6.81 8.98 0.36
CA ASN A 458 6.24 7.92 1.19
C ASN A 458 7.21 6.73 1.34
N LYS A 459 7.72 6.52 2.56
CA LYS A 459 8.74 5.49 2.86
C LYS A 459 8.23 4.05 2.76
N TYR A 460 6.92 3.84 2.71
CA TYR A 460 6.29 2.52 2.49
C TYR A 460 6.18 2.15 1.00
N ARG A 461 6.53 3.07 0.08
CA ARG A 461 6.58 2.85 -1.37
C ARG A 461 8.02 2.80 -1.92
N THR A 462 9.05 2.69 -1.07
CA THR A 462 10.44 2.46 -1.51
C THR A 462 10.60 1.09 -2.17
N PRO A 463 11.59 0.88 -3.05
CA PRO A 463 11.80 -0.42 -3.70
C PRO A 463 11.95 -1.59 -2.72
N VAL A 464 12.63 -1.37 -1.58
CA VAL A 464 12.81 -2.39 -0.54
C VAL A 464 11.51 -2.68 0.21
N ALA A 465 10.71 -1.66 0.56
CA ALA A 465 9.40 -1.86 1.18
C ALA A 465 8.44 -2.63 0.25
N LEU A 466 8.42 -2.29 -1.04
CA LEU A 466 7.61 -3.00 -2.04
C LEU A 466 8.07 -4.45 -2.22
N ALA A 467 9.38 -4.71 -2.25
CA ALA A 467 9.91 -6.08 -2.34
C ALA A 467 9.54 -6.95 -1.12
N LEU A 468 9.54 -6.39 0.10
CA LEU A 468 9.09 -7.10 1.30
C LEU A 468 7.59 -7.42 1.24
N ASN A 469 6.77 -6.50 0.72
CA ASN A 469 5.33 -6.75 0.51
C ASN A 469 5.06 -7.86 -0.52
N GLU A 470 5.76 -7.86 -1.66
CA GLU A 470 5.69 -8.92 -2.69
C GLU A 470 6.09 -10.29 -2.13
N LEU A 471 7.15 -10.34 -1.32
CA LEU A 471 7.60 -11.54 -0.60
C LEU A 471 6.68 -11.93 0.58
N LYS A 472 5.70 -11.08 0.93
CA LYS A 472 4.79 -11.22 2.08
C LYS A 472 5.51 -11.36 3.42
N LEU A 473 6.64 -10.65 3.56
CA LEU A 473 7.44 -10.62 4.78
C LEU A 473 7.00 -9.44 5.65
N ASN A 474 6.68 -9.69 6.92
CA ASN A 474 6.42 -8.58 7.86
C ASN A 474 7.75 -7.91 8.26
N TYR A 475 7.69 -6.59 8.43
CA TYR A 475 8.83 -5.74 8.79
C TYR A 475 8.39 -4.59 9.70
N GLN A 476 9.20 -4.23 10.68
CA GLN A 476 9.13 -2.92 11.31
C GLN A 476 9.85 -1.93 10.40
N LEU A 477 9.25 -0.78 10.13
CA LEU A 477 9.88 0.34 9.43
C LEU A 477 10.37 1.37 10.45
N VAL A 478 11.55 1.94 10.21
CA VAL A 478 12.10 3.14 10.85
C VAL A 478 12.86 3.99 9.82
N THR A 479 12.96 5.28 10.06
CA THR A 479 13.53 6.26 9.11
C THR A 479 14.63 7.13 9.71
N VAL A 480 14.73 7.20 11.04
CA VAL A 480 15.68 8.07 11.76
C VAL A 480 16.73 7.26 12.50
N ALA A 481 17.97 7.72 12.42
CA ALA A 481 19.12 7.10 13.07
C ALA A 481 18.95 6.91 14.59
N SER A 482 18.32 7.85 15.31
CA SER A 482 18.05 7.73 16.74
C SER A 482 17.03 6.62 17.05
N THR A 483 15.92 6.55 16.31
CA THR A 483 14.91 5.50 16.43
C THR A 483 15.48 4.12 16.10
N MET A 484 16.29 4.02 15.04
CA MET A 484 16.97 2.77 14.67
C MET A 484 17.86 2.25 15.82
N ASN A 485 18.62 3.15 16.46
CA ASN A 485 19.43 2.81 17.64
C ASN A 485 18.57 2.43 18.86
N LEU A 486 17.42 3.08 19.08
CA LEU A 486 16.48 2.74 20.15
C LEU A 486 15.85 1.35 19.92
N THR A 487 15.42 1.08 18.69
CA THR A 487 14.69 -0.13 18.28
C THR A 487 15.58 -1.37 18.38
N LEU A 488 16.86 -1.28 17.99
CA LEU A 488 17.86 -2.35 18.17
C LEU A 488 18.22 -2.64 19.64
N VAL A 489 17.80 -1.80 20.59
CA VAL A 489 18.01 -1.99 22.04
C VAL A 489 16.72 -2.42 22.75
N GLN A 490 15.54 -2.09 22.22
CA GLN A 490 14.24 -2.42 22.80
C GLN A 490 13.66 -3.74 22.30
N ASP A 491 13.83 -4.08 21.02
CA ASP A 491 13.25 -5.25 20.36
C ASP A 491 14.33 -6.14 19.71
N THR A 492 13.98 -7.40 19.39
CA THR A 492 14.88 -8.38 18.76
C THR A 492 14.42 -8.74 17.34
N TYR A 493 15.36 -8.80 16.39
CA TYR A 493 15.10 -9.08 14.96
C TYR A 493 16.07 -10.13 14.42
N GLU A 494 15.61 -11.08 13.60
CA GLU A 494 16.49 -12.03 12.89
C GLU A 494 17.26 -11.38 11.74
N LEU A 495 16.68 -10.34 11.12
CA LEU A 495 17.23 -9.64 9.98
C LEU A 495 17.07 -8.13 10.13
N VAL A 496 18.15 -7.40 9.89
CA VAL A 496 18.16 -5.94 9.73
C VAL A 496 18.49 -5.62 8.27
N ILE A 497 17.73 -4.70 7.69
CA ILE A 497 17.94 -4.19 6.33
C ILE A 497 18.20 -2.69 6.42
N VAL A 498 19.29 -2.21 5.81
CA VAL A 498 19.70 -0.81 5.83
C VAL A 498 19.72 -0.26 4.41
N ASP A 499 18.74 0.59 4.12
CA ASP A 499 18.54 1.23 2.83
C ASP A 499 18.87 2.71 2.93
N SER A 500 20.12 3.07 2.63
CA SER A 500 20.66 4.43 2.84
C SER A 500 21.09 5.10 1.53
N PRO A 501 20.17 5.36 0.57
CA PRO A 501 20.51 6.03 -0.69
C PRO A 501 20.95 7.49 -0.52
N SER A 502 20.76 8.11 0.66
CA SER A 502 21.50 9.35 1.03
C SER A 502 23.04 9.16 1.03
N GLY A 503 23.48 7.90 1.11
CA GLY A 503 24.86 7.47 1.24
C GLY A 503 25.50 7.76 2.60
N THR A 504 24.73 8.24 3.59
CA THR A 504 25.28 8.83 4.83
C THR A 504 24.74 8.15 6.09
N ILE A 505 25.10 6.87 6.29
CA ILE A 505 24.75 6.15 7.52
C ILE A 505 25.48 6.78 8.72
N HIS A 506 24.71 7.29 9.68
CA HIS A 506 25.25 7.93 10.89
C HIS A 506 26.08 6.94 11.72
N HIS A 507 27.26 7.35 12.21
CA HIS A 507 28.21 6.46 12.91
C HIS A 507 27.59 5.69 14.08
N THR A 508 26.66 6.28 14.84
CA THR A 508 26.01 5.56 15.95
C THR A 508 25.20 4.35 15.47
N VAL A 509 24.57 4.43 14.29
CA VAL A 509 23.87 3.30 13.66
C VAL A 509 24.87 2.22 13.29
N LEU A 510 26.01 2.56 12.69
CA LEU A 510 27.07 1.59 12.39
C LEU A 510 27.57 0.87 13.66
N THR A 511 27.70 1.59 14.79
CA THR A 511 28.09 0.99 16.07
C THR A 511 27.05 0.00 16.60
N SER A 512 25.76 0.31 16.48
CA SER A 512 24.67 -0.60 16.86
C SER A 512 24.56 -1.80 15.93
N LEU A 513 24.73 -1.60 14.61
CA LEU A 513 24.79 -2.68 13.62
C LEU A 513 25.97 -3.64 13.88
N ALA A 514 27.16 -3.11 14.21
CA ALA A 514 28.30 -3.94 14.59
C ALA A 514 28.04 -4.74 15.87
N THR A 515 27.33 -4.16 16.85
CA THR A 515 26.92 -4.85 18.08
C THR A 515 25.90 -5.96 17.78
N TYR A 516 24.93 -5.69 16.91
CA TYR A 516 23.90 -6.62 16.47
C TYR A 516 24.48 -7.81 15.67
N VAL A 517 25.32 -7.56 14.65
CA VAL A 517 25.99 -8.61 13.87
C VAL A 517 26.91 -9.45 14.76
N LYS A 518 27.64 -8.83 15.69
CA LYS A 518 28.46 -9.54 16.68
C LYS A 518 27.63 -10.39 17.67
N GLY A 519 26.34 -10.09 17.84
CA GLY A 519 25.37 -10.92 18.55
C GLY A 519 24.82 -12.09 17.73
N GLY A 520 25.20 -12.23 16.45
CA GLY A 520 24.70 -13.26 15.54
C GLY A 520 23.53 -12.81 14.64
N GLY A 521 23.16 -11.53 14.65
CA GLY A 521 22.13 -10.96 13.79
C GLY A 521 22.53 -10.89 12.31
N ARG A 522 21.56 -10.99 11.39
CA ARG A 522 21.79 -10.93 9.93
C ARG A 522 21.60 -9.51 9.41
N LEU A 523 22.51 -9.03 8.58
CA LEU A 523 22.47 -7.66 8.04
C LEU A 523 22.52 -7.66 6.51
N LEU A 524 21.58 -6.94 5.88
CA LEU A 524 21.62 -6.57 4.46
C LEU A 524 21.75 -5.05 4.33
N MET A 525 22.53 -4.58 3.35
CA MET A 525 22.76 -3.15 3.10
C MET A 525 22.74 -2.88 1.59
N SER A 526 21.85 -2.02 1.10
CA SER A 526 21.80 -1.64 -0.32
C SER A 526 22.82 -0.56 -0.68
N TYR A 527 23.09 0.35 0.27
CA TYR A 527 23.99 1.50 0.13
C TYR A 527 24.85 1.68 1.39
N TYR A 528 26.15 1.93 1.22
CA TYR A 528 27.09 2.26 2.30
C TYR A 528 28.34 2.96 1.75
N ARG A 529 28.93 3.88 2.53
CA ARG A 529 30.24 4.48 2.23
C ARG A 529 31.29 3.98 3.22
N ALA A 530 31.76 2.75 3.00
CA ALA A 530 32.71 2.12 3.92
C ALA A 530 34.03 2.91 4.03
N TYR A 531 34.48 3.58 2.95
CA TYR A 531 35.72 4.35 2.95
C TYR A 531 35.69 5.60 3.85
N ASP A 532 34.54 6.30 3.92
CA ASP A 532 34.39 7.52 4.74
C ASP A 532 34.57 7.23 6.26
N VAL A 533 34.49 5.96 6.65
CA VAL A 533 34.65 5.41 8.00
C VAL A 533 35.43 4.08 7.96
N ALA A 534 36.56 4.07 7.26
CA ALA A 534 37.30 2.85 6.90
C ALA A 534 37.78 2.00 8.08
N ASP A 535 37.99 2.61 9.25
CA ASP A 535 38.41 1.97 10.50
C ASP A 535 37.24 1.41 11.33
N HIS A 536 35.99 1.61 10.91
CA HIS A 536 34.83 1.21 11.70
C HIS A 536 34.69 -0.32 11.81
N GLN A 537 34.53 -0.81 13.04
CA GLN A 537 34.48 -2.23 13.43
C GLN A 537 33.40 -3.10 12.75
N LEU A 538 32.49 -2.51 11.96
CA LEU A 538 31.47 -3.25 11.20
C LEU A 538 32.07 -4.01 10.01
N TRP A 539 32.99 -3.39 9.25
CA TRP A 539 33.49 -3.99 8.01
C TRP A 539 34.19 -5.35 8.25
N PRO A 540 35.06 -5.51 9.27
CA PRO A 540 35.63 -6.81 9.62
C PRO A 540 34.60 -7.88 10.00
N LEU A 541 33.45 -7.50 10.56
CA LEU A 541 32.36 -8.42 10.90
C LEU A 541 31.57 -8.85 9.66
N LEU A 542 31.53 -8.00 8.62
CA LEU A 542 31.02 -8.32 7.29
C LEU A 542 32.08 -8.98 6.39
N GLY A 543 33.26 -9.29 6.92
CA GLY A 543 34.31 -10.04 6.24
C GLY A 543 35.16 -9.23 5.25
N PHE A 544 35.18 -7.90 5.34
CA PHE A 544 36.01 -7.06 4.46
C PHE A 544 36.63 -5.84 5.14
N LEU A 545 37.63 -5.23 4.48
CA LEU A 545 38.15 -3.91 4.81
C LEU A 545 38.20 -3.04 3.55
N PRO A 546 37.67 -1.80 3.56
CA PRO A 546 37.91 -0.82 2.50
C PRO A 546 39.38 -0.37 2.54
N LEU A 547 40.06 -0.37 1.38
CA LEU A 547 41.45 0.02 1.25
C LEU A 547 41.61 1.44 0.71
N THR A 548 41.30 1.63 -0.57
CA THR A 548 41.48 2.88 -1.30
C THR A 548 40.33 3.11 -2.28
N PRO A 549 39.82 4.34 -2.44
CA PRO A 549 38.91 4.68 -3.52
C PRO A 549 39.68 4.68 -4.84
N PHE A 550 38.99 4.35 -5.93
CA PHE A 550 39.57 4.41 -7.28
C PHE A 550 38.73 5.31 -8.18
N SER A 551 39.41 6.14 -8.98
CA SER A 551 38.83 7.09 -9.94
C SER A 551 39.01 6.63 -11.39
N THR A 552 39.33 5.35 -11.59
CA THR A 552 39.60 4.72 -12.88
C THR A 552 39.16 3.26 -12.80
N HIS A 553 38.30 2.86 -13.72
CA HIS A 553 37.59 1.58 -13.69
C HIS A 553 38.46 0.46 -14.25
N ASP A 554 38.39 -0.71 -13.63
CA ASP A 554 38.70 -1.94 -14.34
C ASP A 554 37.67 -2.14 -15.48
N PRO A 555 38.05 -2.84 -16.56
CA PRO A 555 37.14 -3.25 -17.62
C PRO A 555 35.79 -3.80 -17.13
N PHE A 556 34.69 -3.10 -17.46
CA PHE A 556 33.35 -3.66 -17.33
C PHE A 556 33.02 -4.59 -18.52
N TYR A 557 31.97 -5.40 -18.39
CA TYR A 557 31.54 -6.38 -19.39
C TYR A 557 30.02 -6.39 -19.54
N MET A 558 29.53 -6.00 -20.72
CA MET A 558 28.13 -6.27 -21.11
C MET A 558 28.05 -7.59 -21.85
N TRP A 559 27.15 -8.47 -21.40
CA TRP A 559 26.95 -9.80 -21.99
C TRP A 559 25.78 -9.78 -22.99
N ASP A 560 25.94 -10.47 -24.11
CA ASP A 560 24.85 -10.76 -25.08
C ASP A 560 23.79 -11.66 -24.41
N PRO A 561 22.48 -11.54 -24.73
CA PRO A 561 21.45 -12.47 -24.24
C PRO A 561 21.74 -13.97 -24.51
N ASN A 562 22.52 -14.29 -25.55
CA ASN A 562 22.96 -15.63 -25.89
C ASN A 562 24.24 -16.07 -25.13
N HIS A 563 24.79 -15.22 -24.26
CA HIS A 563 26.08 -15.46 -23.61
C HIS A 563 26.01 -16.65 -22.61
N PRO A 564 27.02 -17.55 -22.57
CA PRO A 564 26.99 -18.74 -21.72
C PRO A 564 26.76 -18.51 -20.22
N VAL A 565 27.04 -17.30 -19.72
CA VAL A 565 26.79 -16.88 -18.32
C VAL A 565 25.35 -17.13 -17.86
N PHE A 566 24.38 -17.11 -18.77
CA PHE A 566 22.96 -17.36 -18.46
C PHE A 566 22.57 -18.85 -18.50
N ASN A 567 23.45 -19.75 -18.94
CA ASN A 567 23.09 -21.13 -19.31
C ASN A 567 23.91 -22.25 -18.65
N HIS A 568 25.19 -22.05 -18.30
CA HIS A 568 26.00 -23.08 -17.61
C HIS A 568 27.10 -22.50 -16.71
N PRO A 569 27.60 -23.26 -15.71
CA PRO A 569 28.46 -22.73 -14.67
C PRO A 569 29.98 -22.83 -14.94
N VAL A 570 30.71 -21.78 -14.48
CA VAL A 570 32.16 -21.67 -14.22
C VAL A 570 33.10 -21.21 -15.37
N ASP A 571 34.04 -20.36 -14.96
CA ASP A 571 35.29 -19.86 -15.59
C ASP A 571 35.23 -18.60 -16.49
N TYR A 572 36.25 -17.73 -16.40
CA TYR A 572 36.15 -16.28 -16.73
C TYR A 572 37.37 -15.68 -17.47
N GLY A 573 37.14 -14.77 -18.45
CA GLY A 573 38.18 -13.79 -18.89
C GLY A 573 37.93 -12.94 -20.17
N ALA A 574 38.23 -11.61 -20.08
CA ALA A 574 38.49 -10.61 -21.16
C ALA A 574 37.32 -10.22 -22.12
N THR A 575 37.26 -9.09 -22.87
CA THR A 575 37.83 -7.70 -22.88
C THR A 575 36.89 -6.86 -23.80
N GLN A 576 36.36 -5.64 -23.57
CA GLN A 576 36.36 -4.63 -22.48
C GLN A 576 35.21 -3.60 -22.75
N PHE A 577 34.68 -2.89 -21.73
CA PHE A 577 33.70 -1.77 -21.84
C PHE A 577 34.13 -0.50 -21.04
N ASP A 578 33.55 0.66 -21.37
CA ASP A 578 33.85 2.01 -20.84
C ASP A 578 32.55 2.83 -20.62
N SER A 579 32.43 3.51 -19.47
CA SER A 579 31.24 4.24 -18.98
C SER A 579 31.52 5.74 -18.70
N SER A 580 32.59 6.32 -19.23
CA SER A 580 33.14 7.61 -18.81
C SER A 580 32.25 8.86 -19.03
N ASN A 581 31.28 9.13 -18.15
CA ASN A 581 30.75 10.50 -17.89
C ASN A 581 29.81 10.70 -16.67
N ILE A 582 29.40 9.67 -15.90
CA ILE A 582 28.22 9.80 -15.00
C ILE A 582 28.56 9.94 -13.51
N TYR A 583 29.69 9.40 -13.02
CA TYR A 583 29.97 9.28 -11.58
C TYR A 583 31.40 9.70 -11.21
N ALA A 584 31.58 10.22 -9.98
CA ALA A 584 32.85 10.82 -9.52
C ALA A 584 33.75 9.89 -8.68
N VAL A 585 33.21 8.78 -8.15
CA VAL A 585 33.95 7.72 -7.44
C VAL A 585 33.23 6.40 -7.74
N GLU A 586 33.86 5.53 -8.54
CA GLU A 586 33.32 4.21 -8.95
C GLU A 586 33.10 3.23 -7.79
N GLY A 587 33.88 3.38 -6.72
CA GLY A 587 33.85 2.49 -5.56
C GLY A 587 35.16 2.54 -4.78
N CYS A 588 35.36 1.52 -3.93
CA CYS A 588 36.61 1.32 -3.19
C CYS A 588 37.11 -0.12 -3.36
N MET A 589 38.44 -0.28 -3.39
CA MET A 589 39.06 -1.60 -3.34
C MET A 589 38.78 -2.23 -1.97
N LEU A 590 38.33 -3.48 -1.96
CA LEU A 590 38.07 -4.25 -0.74
C LEU A 590 39.13 -5.33 -0.53
N HIS A 591 39.67 -5.43 0.68
CA HIS A 591 40.35 -6.62 1.16
C HIS A 591 39.29 -7.55 1.76
N LEU A 592 38.96 -8.63 1.05
CA LEU A 592 38.07 -9.70 1.51
C LEU A 592 38.84 -10.67 2.42
N PHE A 593 38.23 -11.14 3.49
CA PHE A 593 38.82 -12.16 4.37
C PHE A 593 38.53 -13.58 3.87
N ASP A 594 39.36 -14.56 4.26
CA ASP A 594 39.26 -15.96 3.84
C ASP A 594 37.90 -16.63 4.15
N ASN A 595 37.11 -16.07 5.06
CA ASN A 595 35.78 -16.54 5.45
C ASN A 595 34.63 -15.76 4.81
N ALA A 596 34.91 -14.82 3.90
CA ALA A 596 33.92 -14.04 3.16
C ALA A 596 33.68 -14.63 1.76
N THR A 597 32.45 -14.55 1.27
CA THR A 597 32.10 -14.94 -0.11
C THR A 597 31.69 -13.69 -0.90
N LEU A 598 32.42 -13.37 -1.96
CA LEU A 598 32.02 -12.31 -2.90
C LEU A 598 30.91 -12.83 -3.81
N LEU A 599 29.67 -12.43 -3.53
CA LEU A 599 28.54 -12.63 -4.44
C LEU A 599 28.53 -11.49 -5.46
N GLN A 600 29.21 -11.67 -6.60
CA GLN A 600 29.19 -10.71 -7.69
C GLN A 600 27.85 -10.77 -8.46
N VAL A 601 26.84 -10.07 -7.93
CA VAL A 601 25.54 -9.91 -8.59
C VAL A 601 25.52 -8.60 -9.38
N THR A 602 25.45 -8.70 -10.71
CA THR A 602 25.34 -7.54 -11.61
C THR A 602 23.99 -7.58 -12.31
N VAL A 603 22.99 -6.88 -11.77
CA VAL A 603 21.70 -6.68 -12.44
C VAL A 603 21.84 -5.56 -13.46
N LEU A 604 22.28 -5.89 -14.68
CA LEU A 604 22.05 -5.04 -15.83
C LEU A 604 20.55 -5.06 -16.14
N CYS A 605 19.87 -3.92 -16.02
CA CYS A 605 18.51 -3.75 -16.52
C CYS A 605 18.58 -3.41 -18.02
N PRO A 606 18.12 -4.29 -18.94
CA PRO A 606 18.29 -4.09 -20.37
C PRO A 606 17.23 -3.14 -20.92
N VAL A 607 17.43 -1.83 -20.73
CA VAL A 607 16.61 -0.82 -21.41
C VAL A 607 16.96 -0.81 -22.90
N ARG A 608 16.06 -1.31 -23.76
CA ARG A 608 16.12 -1.10 -25.22
C ARG A 608 15.91 0.39 -25.51
N THR A 609 16.97 1.18 -25.51
CA THR A 609 16.92 2.60 -25.92
C THR A 609 16.94 2.73 -27.44
N SER A 610 15.77 2.97 -28.05
CA SER A 610 15.69 3.47 -29.42
C SER A 610 16.22 4.91 -29.49
N LEU A 611 17.35 5.12 -30.15
CA LEU A 611 18.03 6.41 -30.23
C LEU A 611 17.28 7.42 -31.12
N SER A 612 16.66 8.45 -30.53
CA SER A 612 16.15 9.62 -31.27
C SER A 612 16.23 10.95 -30.50
N SER A 613 17.43 11.52 -30.47
CA SER A 613 17.77 12.91 -30.05
C SER A 613 17.68 13.26 -28.54
N PRO A 614 18.38 14.32 -28.06
CA PRO A 614 18.68 14.48 -26.64
C PRO A 614 18.25 15.82 -26.00
N SER A 615 17.39 15.75 -24.99
CA SER A 615 17.28 16.76 -23.93
C SER A 615 16.62 16.14 -22.70
N GLU A 616 17.27 16.28 -21.53
CA GLU A 616 16.78 15.89 -20.20
C GLU A 616 16.47 14.39 -19.99
N LEU A 617 17.41 13.67 -19.34
CA LEU A 617 17.20 12.31 -18.84
C LEU A 617 17.69 12.18 -17.40
N THR A 618 16.78 12.33 -16.44
CA THR A 618 17.05 12.12 -15.01
C THR A 618 16.94 10.63 -14.67
N ILE A 619 18.05 9.90 -14.77
CA ILE A 619 18.10 8.48 -14.38
C ILE A 619 18.12 8.35 -12.85
N ARG A 620 17.28 7.49 -12.28
CA ARG A 620 17.34 7.10 -10.86
C ARG A 620 17.14 5.59 -10.66
N HIS A 621 17.91 5.05 -9.72
CA HIS A 621 17.93 3.69 -9.19
C HIS A 621 18.20 2.51 -10.14
N CYS A 622 19.11 1.66 -9.69
CA CYS A 622 19.06 0.21 -9.87
C CYS A 622 19.25 -0.38 -8.47
N THR A 623 18.48 -1.41 -8.11
CA THR A 623 18.56 -2.07 -6.81
C THR A 623 19.61 -3.18 -6.82
N SER A 624 20.46 -3.20 -5.81
CA SER A 624 21.32 -4.34 -5.50
C SER A 624 20.50 -5.44 -4.83
N ALA A 625 20.61 -6.67 -5.34
CA ALA A 625 20.17 -7.88 -4.66
C ALA A 625 21.41 -8.60 -4.11
N GLY A 626 21.34 -9.04 -2.85
CA GLY A 626 22.39 -9.78 -2.14
C GLY A 626 21.82 -10.97 -1.38
#